data_AF-A0A6J8ADQ2-F1
#
_entry.id   AF-A0A6J8ADQ2-F1
#
_cell.length_a   1.000
_cell.length_b   1.000
_cell.length_c   1.000
_cell.angle_alpha   90.00
_cell.angle_beta   90.00
_cell.angle_gamma   90.00
#
_symmetry.space_group_name_H-M   'P 1'
#
loop_
_entity.id
_entity.type
_entity.pdbx_description
1 polymer ?
#
loop_
_entity_poly.entity_id
_entity_poly.type
_entity_poly.pdbx_seq_one_letter_code
_entity_poly.pdbx_strand_id
1 'polypeptide(L)'
;MPGGNSLPSNKTGQNSLPSNKTGQNPKEKKSTNTYTVQSLLSARKDLDKTKARTQPKLPKRTHSELSSESDNSMDTSGLNSLQKDLDEIKTNLQGITKKDDLDILTKDLVRTHDLEIIVTSIVTKLFQRFESTMDKKLNTKLVIVQKEIKVMVNRRNSVRISDDVTWRNMQLISKLRDMNCFESVWFYNSGVYGRTEDG
;
A
#
# COMPACT_ATOMS: atom_id res chain seq x y z
N MET A 1 19.75 15.49 69.83
CA MET A 1 19.63 15.51 68.35
C MET A 1 18.16 15.63 67.99
N PRO A 2 17.68 16.76 67.44
CA PRO A 2 16.30 16.89 66.99
C PRO A 2 16.20 16.53 65.49
N GLY A 3 15.40 15.52 65.18
CA GLY A 3 15.08 15.12 63.80
C GLY A 3 13.91 15.95 63.27
N GLY A 4 14.18 16.76 62.24
CA GLY A 4 13.17 17.55 61.54
C GLY A 4 12.46 16.73 60.49
N ASN A 5 11.13 16.68 60.57
CA ASN A 5 10.25 16.20 59.51
C ASN A 5 9.86 17.38 58.62
N SER A 6 10.39 17.41 57.40
CA SER A 6 10.01 18.36 56.35
C SER A 6 9.07 17.68 55.37
N LEU A 7 7.82 18.17 55.29
CA LEU A 7 6.84 17.81 54.26
C LEU A 7 7.18 18.48 52.92
N PRO A 8 6.96 17.81 51.77
CA PRO A 8 7.09 18.46 50.47
C PRO A 8 5.81 19.25 50.10
N SER A 9 6.01 20.54 49.81
CA SER A 9 5.02 21.44 49.22
C SER A 9 4.83 21.13 47.74
N ASN A 10 3.61 20.77 47.35
CA ASN A 10 3.25 20.45 45.97
C ASN A 10 2.94 21.75 45.22
N LYS A 11 3.78 22.09 44.23
CA LYS A 11 3.61 23.25 43.35
C LYS A 11 2.47 23.00 42.35
N THR A 12 1.44 23.84 42.44
CA THR A 12 0.34 23.93 41.47
C THR A 12 0.88 24.45 40.13
N GLY A 13 0.96 23.55 39.15
CA GLY A 13 1.33 23.83 37.77
C GLY A 13 0.18 24.41 36.95
N GLN A 14 0.54 25.32 36.06
CA GLN A 14 -0.32 26.18 35.24
C GLN A 14 -1.20 25.41 34.25
N ASN A 15 -2.48 25.77 34.19
CA ASN A 15 -3.40 25.38 33.12
C ASN A 15 -3.29 26.40 31.96
N SER A 16 -2.70 25.99 30.85
CA SER A 16 -2.75 26.69 29.56
C SER A 16 -3.82 26.05 28.66
N LEU A 17 -4.77 26.86 28.19
CA LEU A 17 -5.78 26.48 27.19
C LEU A 17 -5.16 26.35 25.79
N PRO A 18 -5.51 25.32 25.00
CA PRO A 18 -5.24 25.33 23.57
C PRO A 18 -6.40 25.94 22.77
N SER A 19 -5.97 26.81 21.85
CA SER A 19 -6.67 27.44 20.74
C SER A 19 -7.39 26.42 19.83
N ASN A 20 -8.62 26.73 19.43
CA ASN A 20 -9.39 25.93 18.48
C ASN A 20 -9.44 26.68 17.13
N LYS A 21 -8.67 26.18 16.14
CA LYS A 21 -8.73 26.60 14.74
C LYS A 21 -9.72 25.71 13.97
N THR A 22 -10.87 26.28 13.63
CA THR A 22 -11.62 25.98 12.40
C THR A 22 -10.68 26.25 11.21
N GLY A 23 -10.46 25.41 10.21
CA GLY A 23 -11.36 24.48 9.53
C GLY A 23 -11.44 24.95 8.08
N GLN A 24 -10.74 24.29 7.15
CA GLN A 24 -11.01 24.38 5.72
C GLN A 24 -10.39 23.20 4.95
N ASN A 25 -11.28 22.44 4.30
CA ASN A 25 -11.04 21.31 3.40
C ASN A 25 -10.31 21.72 2.11
N PRO A 26 -9.37 20.91 1.59
CA PRO A 26 -9.06 20.88 0.17
C PRO A 26 -9.84 19.76 -0.53
N LYS A 27 -10.59 20.14 -1.56
CA LYS A 27 -11.30 19.25 -2.50
C LYS A 27 -10.29 18.36 -3.23
N GLU A 28 -10.51 17.05 -3.16
CA GLU A 28 -9.86 16.06 -4.00
C GLU A 28 -10.26 16.22 -5.47
N LYS A 29 -9.28 16.26 -6.36
CA LYS A 29 -9.39 15.75 -7.73
C LYS A 29 -8.18 14.86 -7.99
N LYS A 30 -8.36 13.54 -7.88
CA LYS A 30 -7.40 12.53 -8.34
C LYS A 30 -8.01 11.79 -9.53
N SER A 31 -7.54 12.07 -10.73
CA SER A 31 -7.68 11.15 -11.86
C SER A 31 -6.36 10.39 -12.03
N THR A 32 -6.18 9.35 -11.22
CA THR A 32 -5.09 8.38 -11.44
C THR A 32 -5.53 7.43 -12.56
N ASN A 33 -5.07 7.72 -13.78
CA ASN A 33 -5.07 6.75 -14.89
C ASN A 33 -4.14 5.59 -14.50
N THR A 34 -4.71 4.57 -13.87
CA THR A 34 -4.06 3.27 -13.67
C THR A 34 -4.09 2.54 -15.00
N TYR A 35 -3.05 2.74 -15.82
CA TYR A 35 -2.75 1.82 -16.91
C TYR A 35 -2.29 0.51 -16.31
N THR A 36 -3.14 -0.52 -16.41
CA THR A 36 -2.78 -1.88 -16.02
C THR A 36 -1.72 -2.41 -16.98
N VAL A 37 -0.80 -3.25 -16.47
CA VAL A 37 0.28 -3.88 -17.25
C VAL A 37 -0.28 -4.66 -18.47
N GLN A 38 -1.53 -5.14 -18.39
CA GLN A 38 -2.27 -5.74 -19.51
C GLN A 38 -2.53 -4.78 -20.68
N SER A 39 -2.76 -3.49 -20.40
CA SER A 39 -2.99 -2.47 -21.43
C SER A 39 -1.70 -2.11 -22.18
N LEU A 40 -0.54 -2.22 -21.52
CA LEU A 40 0.77 -1.98 -22.13
C LEU A 40 1.26 -3.17 -22.98
N LEU A 41 0.86 -4.39 -22.63
CA LEU A 41 1.22 -5.61 -23.38
C LEU A 41 0.37 -5.81 -24.65
N SER A 42 -0.83 -5.22 -24.71
CA SER A 42 -1.72 -5.32 -25.87
C SER A 42 -1.27 -4.44 -27.04
N ALA A 43 -0.60 -3.30 -26.77
CA ALA A 43 -0.15 -2.36 -27.79
C ALA A 43 1.07 -2.85 -28.61
N ARG A 44 1.71 -3.97 -28.24
CA ARG A 44 2.87 -4.54 -28.95
C ARG A 44 2.54 -5.67 -29.93
N LYS A 45 1.29 -6.15 -29.99
CA LYS A 45 0.92 -7.27 -30.88
C LYS A 45 0.66 -6.87 -32.33
N ASP A 46 0.61 -5.58 -32.65
CA ASP A 46 0.27 -5.11 -33.99
C ASP A 46 1.47 -4.65 -34.84
N LEU A 47 2.72 -4.84 -34.36
CA LEU A 47 3.93 -4.39 -35.09
C LEU A 47 4.60 -5.47 -35.96
N ASP A 48 4.06 -6.69 -36.03
CA ASP A 48 4.64 -7.79 -36.82
C ASP A 48 3.92 -8.08 -38.15
N LYS A 49 3.02 -7.20 -38.59
CA LYS A 49 2.21 -7.40 -39.81
C LYS A 49 2.40 -6.33 -40.88
N THR A 50 3.62 -5.89 -41.14
CA THR A 50 3.94 -5.20 -42.41
C THR A 50 5.41 -5.39 -42.75
N LYS A 51 5.73 -6.30 -43.67
CA LYS A 51 5.97 -5.99 -45.09
C LYS A 51 6.67 -7.19 -45.73
N ALA A 52 5.91 -7.88 -46.58
CA ALA A 52 6.39 -8.96 -47.41
C ALA A 52 7.57 -8.50 -48.28
N ARG A 53 8.73 -9.12 -48.04
CA ARG A 53 9.56 -9.82 -49.04
C ARG A 53 9.29 -9.43 -50.50
N THR A 54 10.12 -8.54 -51.03
CA THR A 54 10.40 -8.46 -52.47
C THR A 54 11.84 -8.93 -52.66
N GLN A 55 12.03 -10.22 -52.93
CA GLN A 55 13.32 -10.71 -53.41
C GLN A 55 13.47 -10.36 -54.90
N PRO A 56 14.63 -9.85 -55.34
CA PRO A 56 14.91 -9.71 -56.76
C PRO A 56 14.98 -11.11 -57.38
N LYS A 57 14.11 -11.36 -58.36
CA LYS A 57 14.11 -12.56 -59.21
C LYS A 57 15.45 -12.64 -59.94
N LEU A 58 16.27 -13.61 -59.57
CA LEU A 58 17.44 -14.02 -60.35
C LEU A 58 16.99 -14.62 -61.69
N PRO A 59 17.63 -14.27 -62.82
CA PRO A 59 17.33 -14.85 -64.12
C PRO A 59 17.74 -16.33 -64.17
N LYS A 60 16.81 -17.18 -64.62
CA LYS A 60 17.05 -18.59 -64.95
C LYS A 60 18.08 -18.65 -66.09
N ARG A 61 19.29 -19.12 -65.80
CA ARG A 61 20.27 -19.51 -66.82
C ARG A 61 19.77 -20.77 -67.52
N THR A 62 19.57 -20.66 -68.83
CA THR A 62 19.36 -21.78 -69.75
C THR A 62 20.67 -22.56 -69.86
N HIS A 63 20.62 -23.84 -69.50
CA HIS A 63 21.60 -24.82 -69.92
C HIS A 63 21.43 -25.03 -71.42
N SER A 64 22.41 -24.61 -72.21
CA SER A 64 22.80 -25.28 -73.45
C SER A 64 24.06 -24.64 -74.00
N GLU A 65 24.97 -25.52 -74.38
CA GLU A 65 25.97 -25.36 -75.42
C GLU A 65 27.13 -24.39 -75.11
N LEU A 66 28.31 -24.98 -74.89
CA LEU A 66 29.50 -24.70 -75.69
C LEU A 66 30.56 -25.76 -75.37
N SER A 67 30.60 -26.76 -76.24
CA SER A 67 31.74 -27.63 -76.45
C SER A 67 32.57 -26.98 -77.54
N SER A 68 33.77 -26.51 -77.21
CA SER A 68 34.80 -26.16 -78.19
C SER A 68 36.14 -26.09 -77.47
N GLU A 69 37.01 -26.99 -77.88
CA GLU A 69 38.43 -27.06 -77.55
C GLU A 69 39.09 -25.68 -77.66
N SER A 70 39.83 -25.29 -76.64
CA SER A 70 40.74 -24.15 -76.68
C SER A 70 41.85 -24.41 -75.68
N ASP A 71 43.01 -24.82 -76.19
CA ASP A 71 44.29 -24.33 -75.66
C ASP A 71 44.15 -22.84 -75.40
N ASN A 72 44.44 -22.38 -74.20
CA ASN A 72 44.91 -21.03 -73.86
C ASN A 72 44.80 -20.80 -72.35
N SER A 73 45.95 -20.57 -71.73
CA SER A 73 46.16 -19.56 -70.68
C SER A 73 44.89 -19.17 -69.92
N MET A 74 44.49 -20.02 -68.97
CA MET A 74 43.34 -19.77 -68.10
C MET A 74 43.58 -18.44 -67.37
N ASP A 75 42.88 -17.41 -67.81
CA ASP A 75 43.01 -16.05 -67.30
C ASP A 75 42.56 -16.02 -65.83
N THR A 76 43.53 -16.15 -64.93
CA THR A 76 43.32 -16.19 -63.47
C THR A 76 42.90 -14.83 -62.90
N SER A 77 42.86 -13.78 -63.73
CA SER A 77 42.51 -12.41 -63.31
C SER A 77 41.10 -12.31 -62.72
N GLY A 78 40.11 -12.99 -63.31
CA GLY A 78 38.73 -13.02 -62.78
C GLY A 78 38.61 -13.82 -61.48
N LEU A 79 39.46 -14.82 -61.28
CA LEU A 79 39.51 -15.62 -60.05
C LEU A 79 40.12 -14.81 -58.89
N ASN A 80 41.13 -13.99 -59.19
CA ASN A 80 41.74 -13.08 -58.24
C ASN A 80 40.79 -11.94 -57.81
N SER A 81 39.93 -11.42 -58.71
CA SER A 81 38.94 -10.41 -58.32
C SER A 81 37.88 -11.00 -57.38
N LEU A 82 37.42 -12.22 -57.68
CA LEU A 82 36.44 -12.91 -56.83
C LEU A 82 37.01 -13.23 -55.43
N GLN A 83 38.28 -13.62 -55.38
CA GLN A 83 38.98 -13.86 -54.13
C GLN A 83 39.07 -12.58 -53.29
N LYS A 84 39.40 -11.45 -53.94
CA LYS A 84 39.47 -10.14 -53.29
C LYS A 84 38.10 -9.69 -52.75
N ASP A 85 37.03 -9.86 -53.51
CA ASP A 85 35.67 -9.51 -53.09
C ASP A 85 35.23 -10.38 -51.89
N LEU A 86 35.59 -11.67 -51.88
CA LEU A 86 35.32 -12.57 -50.75
C LEU A 86 36.08 -12.16 -49.49
N ASP A 87 37.32 -11.74 -49.62
CA ASP A 87 38.12 -11.23 -48.50
C ASP A 87 37.57 -9.88 -47.98
N GLU A 88 37.11 -9.01 -48.86
CA GLU A 88 36.45 -7.75 -48.50
C GLU A 88 35.10 -7.98 -47.79
N ILE A 89 34.29 -8.93 -48.28
CA ILE A 89 33.06 -9.34 -47.59
C ILE A 89 33.37 -9.95 -46.22
N LYS A 90 34.38 -10.82 -46.13
CA LYS A 90 34.77 -11.48 -44.87
C LYS A 90 35.25 -10.48 -43.83
N THR A 91 36.05 -9.49 -44.25
CA THR A 91 36.53 -8.40 -43.38
C THR A 91 35.40 -7.47 -42.96
N ASN A 92 34.49 -7.12 -43.87
CA ASN A 92 33.29 -6.34 -43.53
C ASN A 92 32.35 -7.10 -42.56
N LEU A 93 32.17 -8.41 -42.75
CA LEU A 93 31.38 -9.25 -41.84
C LEU A 93 32.04 -9.41 -40.46
N GLN A 94 33.38 -9.41 -40.37
CA GLN A 94 34.08 -9.38 -39.07
C GLN A 94 33.90 -8.07 -38.30
N GLY A 95 33.49 -7.00 -38.97
CA GLY A 95 33.08 -5.73 -38.36
C GLY A 95 31.63 -5.71 -37.86
N ILE A 96 30.82 -6.72 -38.21
CA ILE A 96 29.41 -6.78 -37.79
C ILE A 96 29.35 -7.34 -36.37
N THR A 97 29.33 -6.42 -35.40
CA THR A 97 29.11 -6.64 -33.96
C THR A 97 29.90 -7.80 -33.39
N LYS A 98 31.08 -7.52 -32.85
CA LYS A 98 31.84 -8.53 -32.13
C LYS A 98 31.03 -8.97 -30.92
N LYS A 99 31.23 -10.22 -30.51
CA LYS A 99 30.64 -10.75 -29.27
C LYS A 99 30.90 -9.83 -28.07
N ASP A 100 32.06 -9.17 -28.05
CA ASP A 100 32.46 -8.22 -27.02
C ASP A 100 31.57 -6.97 -26.99
N ASP A 101 31.13 -6.47 -28.14
CA ASP A 101 30.21 -5.33 -28.23
C ASP A 101 28.84 -5.70 -27.65
N LEU A 102 28.39 -6.94 -27.90
CA LEU A 102 27.15 -7.47 -27.32
C LEU A 102 27.25 -7.62 -25.80
N ASP A 103 28.39 -8.10 -25.29
CA ASP A 103 28.62 -8.26 -23.85
C ASP A 103 28.68 -6.90 -23.14
N ILE A 104 29.29 -5.88 -23.75
CA ILE A 104 29.30 -4.51 -23.21
C ILE A 104 27.87 -3.95 -23.17
N LEU A 105 27.11 -4.10 -24.26
CA LEU A 105 25.75 -3.59 -24.35
C LEU A 105 24.81 -4.32 -23.37
N THR A 106 25.05 -5.62 -23.12
CA THR A 106 24.30 -6.41 -22.13
C THR A 106 24.63 -5.98 -20.69
N LYS A 107 25.90 -5.67 -20.40
CA LYS A 107 26.33 -5.13 -19.09
C LYS A 107 25.79 -3.72 -18.83
N ASP A 108 25.71 -2.88 -19.85
CA ASP A 108 25.17 -1.52 -19.72
C ASP A 108 23.63 -1.51 -19.66
N LEU A 109 22.95 -2.43 -20.35
CA LEU A 109 21.48 -2.51 -20.35
C LEU A 109 20.92 -2.94 -18.98
N VAL A 110 21.69 -3.73 -18.23
CA VAL A 110 21.36 -4.12 -16.86
C VAL A 110 22.49 -3.69 -15.95
N ARG A 111 22.62 -2.38 -15.75
CA ARG A 111 23.38 -1.89 -14.60
C ARG A 111 22.69 -2.40 -13.35
N THR A 112 23.25 -3.47 -12.80
CA THR A 112 22.75 -4.17 -11.61
C THR A 112 22.52 -3.20 -10.46
N HIS A 113 23.34 -2.15 -10.38
CA HIS A 113 23.23 -1.07 -9.43
C HIS A 113 21.94 -0.24 -9.57
N ASP A 114 21.55 0.14 -10.80
CA ASP A 114 20.33 0.93 -11.01
C ASP A 114 19.09 0.10 -10.66
N LEU A 115 19.12 -1.18 -11.00
CA LEU A 115 18.06 -2.12 -10.61
C LEU A 115 17.97 -2.28 -9.09
N GLU A 116 19.12 -2.42 -8.41
CA GLU A 116 19.19 -2.50 -6.96
C GLU A 116 18.62 -1.25 -6.28
N ILE A 117 18.96 -0.05 -6.77
CA ILE A 117 18.41 1.22 -6.28
C ILE A 117 16.89 1.25 -6.45
N ILE A 118 16.40 0.88 -7.64
CA ILE A 118 14.96 0.88 -7.94
C ILE A 118 14.22 -0.10 -7.02
N VAL A 119 14.72 -1.32 -6.90
CA VAL A 119 14.11 -2.36 -6.05
C VAL A 119 14.11 -1.92 -4.58
N THR A 120 15.24 -1.42 -4.09
CA THR A 120 15.36 -0.93 -2.70
C THR A 120 14.41 0.24 -2.45
N SER A 121 14.29 1.18 -3.40
CA SER A 121 13.35 2.30 -3.30
C SER A 121 11.89 1.83 -3.25
N ILE A 122 11.52 0.86 -4.10
CA ILE A 122 10.16 0.30 -4.13
C ILE A 122 9.84 -0.39 -2.80
N VAL A 123 10.74 -1.26 -2.33
CA VAL A 123 10.57 -2.02 -1.09
C VAL A 123 10.45 -1.08 0.11
N THR A 124 11.33 -0.07 0.19
CA THR A 124 11.29 0.94 1.26
C THR A 124 9.96 1.71 1.28
N LYS A 125 9.48 2.16 0.11
CA LYS A 125 8.18 2.85 -0.01
C LYS A 125 7.01 1.95 0.37
N LEU A 126 7.10 0.66 0.08
CA LEU A 126 6.08 -0.32 0.44
C LEU A 126 6.01 -0.51 1.96
N PHE A 127 7.16 -0.67 2.62
CA PHE A 127 7.22 -0.76 4.08
C PHE A 127 6.72 0.52 4.76
N GLN A 128 7.15 1.69 4.32
CA GLN A 128 6.67 2.97 4.86
C GLN A 128 5.14 3.13 4.75
N ARG A 129 4.55 2.73 3.61
CA ARG A 129 3.09 2.74 3.44
C ARG A 129 2.40 1.76 4.38
N PHE A 130 2.99 0.59 4.58
CA PHE A 130 2.46 -0.44 5.46
C PHE A 130 2.44 0.04 6.92
N GLU A 131 3.58 0.53 7.42
CA GLU A 131 3.72 1.09 8.77
C GLU A 131 2.72 2.23 9.00
N SER A 132 2.67 3.21 8.09
CA SER A 132 1.73 4.33 8.19
C SER A 132 0.25 3.87 8.23
N THR A 133 -0.09 2.83 7.47
CA THR A 133 -1.44 2.27 7.47
C THR A 133 -1.77 1.55 8.77
N MET A 134 -0.81 0.80 9.33
CA MET A 134 -0.98 0.14 10.63
C MET A 134 -1.14 1.15 11.75
N ASP A 135 -0.28 2.17 11.81
CA ASP A 135 -0.34 3.22 12.83
C ASP A 135 -1.67 3.96 12.79
N LYS A 136 -2.15 4.30 11.59
CA LYS A 136 -3.46 4.93 11.43
C LYS A 136 -4.59 4.06 11.96
N LYS A 137 -4.57 2.75 11.67
CA LYS A 137 -5.59 1.80 12.16
C LYS A 137 -5.51 1.62 13.68
N LEU A 138 -4.31 1.50 14.24
CA LEU A 138 -4.09 1.37 15.68
C LEU A 138 -4.56 2.60 16.43
N ASN A 139 -4.16 3.80 15.98
CA ASN A 139 -4.59 5.06 16.60
C ASN A 139 -6.11 5.24 16.54
N THR A 140 -6.73 4.88 15.41
CA THR A 140 -8.21 4.93 15.29
C THR A 140 -8.88 4.02 16.32
N LYS A 141 -8.41 2.77 16.45
CA LYS A 141 -8.95 1.83 17.44
C LYS A 141 -8.71 2.30 18.88
N LEU A 142 -7.54 2.85 19.17
CA LEU A 142 -7.19 3.37 20.49
C LEU A 142 -8.14 4.50 20.90
N VAL A 143 -8.41 5.45 20.01
CA VAL A 143 -9.34 6.56 20.27
C VAL A 143 -10.76 6.05 20.54
N ILE A 144 -11.23 5.04 19.79
CA ILE A 144 -12.55 4.42 20.00
C ILE A 144 -12.62 3.80 21.40
N VAL A 145 -11.65 2.95 21.75
CA VAL A 145 -11.59 2.28 23.07
C VAL A 145 -11.50 3.30 24.20
N GLN A 146 -10.70 4.36 24.04
CA GLN A 146 -10.58 5.41 25.04
C GLN A 146 -11.91 6.16 25.25
N LYS A 147 -12.67 6.40 24.17
CA LYS A 147 -14.00 7.01 24.25
C LYS A 147 -14.99 6.09 24.96
N GLU A 148 -14.97 4.80 24.66
CA GLU A 148 -15.82 3.80 25.32
C GLU A 148 -15.53 3.70 26.81
N ILE A 149 -14.25 3.63 27.20
CA ILE A 149 -13.83 3.65 28.60
C ILE A 149 -14.35 4.91 29.30
N LYS A 150 -14.20 6.08 28.68
CA LYS A 150 -14.70 7.34 29.24
C LYS A 150 -16.22 7.32 29.45
N VAL A 151 -16.97 6.77 28.50
CA VAL A 151 -18.43 6.61 28.62
C VAL A 151 -18.79 5.65 29.75
N MET A 152 -18.10 4.51 29.87
CA MET A 152 -18.34 3.56 30.95
C MET A 152 -18.04 4.15 32.33
N VAL A 153 -16.93 4.87 32.47
CA VAL A 153 -16.56 5.56 33.72
C VAL A 153 -17.60 6.62 34.07
N ASN A 154 -18.05 7.42 33.09
CA ASN A 154 -19.09 8.41 33.32
C ASN A 154 -20.42 7.77 33.76
N ARG A 155 -20.81 6.63 33.16
CA ARG A 155 -22.01 5.89 33.58
C ARG A 155 -21.88 5.37 35.00
N ARG A 156 -20.74 4.79 35.39
CA ARG A 156 -20.49 4.34 36.76
C ARG A 156 -20.53 5.47 37.77
N ASN A 157 -20.03 6.65 37.41
CA ASN A 157 -20.02 7.82 38.29
C ASN A 157 -21.39 8.52 38.33
N SER A 158 -22.22 8.37 37.30
CA SER A 158 -23.54 8.99 37.19
C SER A 158 -24.64 8.18 37.88
N VAL A 159 -24.52 6.86 37.97
CA VAL A 159 -25.48 6.02 38.69
C VAL A 159 -25.02 5.92 40.14
N ARG A 160 -25.57 6.77 41.01
CA ARG A 160 -25.43 6.54 42.45
C ARG A 160 -26.26 5.30 42.78
N ILE A 161 -25.65 4.31 43.44
CA ILE A 161 -26.34 3.10 43.95
C ILE A 161 -27.58 3.49 44.78
N SER A 162 -27.53 4.66 45.43
CA SER A 162 -28.63 5.30 46.12
C SER A 162 -29.88 5.49 45.26
N ASP A 163 -29.75 5.81 43.97
CA ASP A 163 -30.89 6.18 43.12
C ASP A 163 -31.69 4.96 42.64
N ASP A 164 -31.03 3.85 42.29
CA ASP A 164 -31.69 2.60 41.87
C ASP A 164 -32.41 1.89 43.03
N VAL A 165 -31.75 1.83 44.19
CA VAL A 165 -32.34 1.26 45.41
C VAL A 165 -33.52 2.13 45.86
N THR A 166 -33.37 3.46 45.84
CA THR A 166 -34.44 4.39 46.21
C THR A 166 -35.62 4.32 45.24
N TRP A 167 -35.39 4.24 43.93
CA TRP A 167 -36.49 4.14 42.94
C TRP A 167 -37.31 2.87 43.11
N ARG A 168 -36.67 1.70 43.21
CA ARG A 168 -37.38 0.43 43.39
C ARG A 168 -38.10 0.37 44.74
N ASN A 169 -37.49 0.91 45.79
CA ASN A 169 -38.12 1.01 47.10
C ASN A 169 -39.28 2.00 47.10
N MET A 170 -39.22 3.08 46.32
CA MET A 170 -40.32 4.02 46.17
C MET A 170 -41.50 3.44 45.39
N GLN A 171 -41.24 2.64 44.35
CA GLN A 171 -42.28 1.89 43.68
C GLN A 171 -42.95 0.87 44.62
N LEU A 172 -42.17 0.18 45.46
CA LEU A 172 -42.70 -0.76 46.45
C LEU A 172 -43.57 -0.05 47.49
N ILE A 173 -43.12 1.08 48.03
CA ILE A 173 -43.90 1.89 48.98
C ILE A 173 -45.21 2.35 48.36
N SER A 174 -45.20 2.79 47.10
CA SER A 174 -46.42 3.23 46.41
C SER A 174 -47.43 2.07 46.29
N LYS A 175 -46.97 0.89 45.85
CA LYS A 175 -47.82 -0.31 45.75
C LYS A 175 -48.41 -0.74 47.10
N LEU A 176 -47.60 -0.70 48.16
CA LEU A 176 -48.07 -1.08 49.51
C LEU A 176 -49.09 -0.08 50.05
N ARG A 177 -48.93 1.21 49.74
CA ARG A 177 -49.92 2.25 50.10
C ARG A 177 -51.27 2.02 49.40
N ASP A 178 -51.25 1.53 48.17
CA ASP A 178 -52.48 1.24 47.40
C ASP A 178 -53.25 0.01 47.91
N MET A 179 -52.61 -0.86 48.71
CA MET A 179 -53.20 -2.13 49.15
C MET A 179 -54.24 -2.00 50.28
N ASN A 180 -54.53 -0.81 50.80
CA ASN A 180 -55.49 -0.51 51.89
C ASN A 180 -55.33 -1.32 53.20
N CYS A 181 -54.38 -2.24 53.29
CA CYS A 181 -54.10 -3.05 54.48
C CYS A 181 -53.01 -2.45 55.38
N PHE A 182 -52.34 -1.38 54.94
CA PHE A 182 -51.29 -0.71 55.70
C PHE A 182 -51.72 0.73 56.04
N GLU A 183 -51.68 1.06 57.34
CA GLU A 183 -51.92 2.41 57.87
C GLU A 183 -50.77 3.36 57.46
N SER A 184 -49.52 2.86 57.52
CA SER A 184 -48.35 3.63 57.11
C SER A 184 -47.22 2.73 56.61
N VAL A 185 -46.44 3.23 55.65
CA VAL A 185 -45.31 2.51 55.04
C VAL A 185 -44.13 3.47 54.93
N TRP A 186 -42.94 3.06 55.40
CA TRP A 186 -41.71 3.85 55.34
C TRP A 186 -40.49 3.01 54.98
N PHE A 187 -39.43 3.68 54.56
CA PHE A 187 -38.16 3.06 54.20
C PHE A 187 -37.09 3.43 55.23
N TYR A 188 -36.36 2.44 55.73
CA TYR A 188 -35.25 2.65 56.66
C TYR A 188 -34.18 1.57 56.49
N ASN A 189 -32.91 1.95 56.53
CA ASN A 189 -31.76 1.01 56.44
C ASN A 189 -31.88 -0.09 55.35
N SER A 190 -32.25 0.30 54.12
CA SER A 190 -32.41 -0.63 52.99
C SER A 190 -33.59 -1.61 53.07
N GLY A 191 -34.50 -1.46 54.05
CA GLY A 191 -35.75 -2.22 54.15
C GLY A 191 -36.99 -1.33 54.05
N VAL A 192 -38.09 -1.89 53.52
CA VAL A 192 -39.42 -1.26 53.55
C VAL A 192 -40.21 -1.87 54.71
N TYR A 193 -40.73 -1.02 55.58
CA TYR A 193 -41.53 -1.37 56.74
C TYR A 193 -42.94 -0.84 56.57
N GLY A 194 -43.93 -1.55 57.10
CA GLY A 194 -45.33 -1.13 57.11
C GLY A 194 -45.97 -1.41 58.45
N ARG A 195 -46.87 -0.54 58.88
CA ARG A 195 -47.75 -0.73 60.02
C ARG A 195 -49.14 -1.06 59.50
N THR A 196 -49.71 -2.17 59.95
CA THR A 196 -51.09 -2.58 59.69
C THR A 196 -52.04 -1.99 60.73
N GLU A 197 -53.33 -1.92 60.42
CA GLU A 197 -54.34 -1.37 61.35
C GLU A 197 -54.48 -2.22 62.63
N ASP A 198 -54.15 -3.52 62.55
CA ASP A 198 -54.29 -4.49 63.64
C ASP A 198 -53.16 -4.44 64.71
N GLY A 199 -52.17 -3.55 64.54
CA GLY A 199 -50.97 -3.48 65.39
C GLY A 199 -49.88 -4.45 64.98
#